data_AF-A0A1G5PJ42-F1
#
_entry.id   AF-A0A1G5PJ42-F1
#
_cell.length_a   1.000
_cell.length_b   1.000
_cell.length_c   1.000
_cell.angle_alpha   90.00
_cell.angle_beta   90.00
_cell.angle_gamma   90.00
#
_symmetry.space_group_name_H-M   'P 1'
#
loop_
_entity.id
_entity.type
_entity.pdbx_description
1 polymer ?
#
loop_
_entity_poly.entity_id
_entity_poly.type
_entity_poly.pdbx_seq_one_letter_code
_entity_poly.pdbx_strand_id
1 'polypeptide(L)'
;MSNDGSTSSLVVALVQQIAELGNPSVHATYKPKGKAKYQPRKAAITKEVAFEHLNGEQPIGCYFVLGEHTQVAVIDFDDHDSSMTWDDMAEAAKPLVDSLKGIGLKPLCCRSGGGAGLHIWLVWQLPQSAKLMKEFLRHHVSTCGFKHGTKGVLDHAVGQSR
;
A
#
# COMPACT_ATOMS: atom_id res chain seq x y z
N MET A 1 22.35 -4.09 23.94
CA MET A 1 22.55 -3.01 22.95
C MET A 1 21.19 -2.36 22.76
N SER A 2 20.99 -1.23 23.45
CA SER A 2 19.74 -0.48 23.44
C SER A 2 19.62 0.24 22.11
N ASN A 3 18.62 -0.09 21.30
CA ASN A 3 18.32 0.64 20.08
C ASN A 3 17.63 1.94 20.52
N ASP A 4 18.34 3.06 20.45
CA ASP A 4 17.79 4.40 20.62
C ASP A 4 16.74 4.61 19.50
N GLY A 5 15.47 4.43 19.87
CA GLY A 5 14.30 4.59 19.02
C GLY A 5 13.90 6.04 18.81
N SER A 6 14.85 6.95 18.55
CA SER A 6 14.52 8.29 18.09
C SER A 6 13.98 8.24 16.66
N THR A 7 12.65 8.18 16.53
CA THR A 7 11.97 8.35 15.24
C THR A 7 12.37 9.70 14.64
N SER A 8 13.19 9.67 13.59
CA SER A 8 13.73 10.87 12.95
C SER A 8 12.62 11.81 12.50
N SER A 9 12.79 13.11 12.75
CA SER A 9 11.85 14.16 12.35
C SER A 9 11.54 14.16 10.85
N LEU A 10 12.49 13.70 10.01
CA LEU A 10 12.30 13.53 8.57
C LEU A 10 11.30 12.41 8.24
N VAL A 11 11.31 11.31 8.98
CA VAL A 11 10.40 10.17 8.77
C VAL A 11 8.97 10.56 9.16
N VAL A 12 8.82 11.28 10.26
CA VAL A 12 7.53 11.85 10.68
C VAL A 12 6.98 12.78 9.60
N ALA A 13 7.80 13.70 9.09
CA ALA A 13 7.41 14.62 8.04
C ALA A 13 6.99 13.89 6.75
N LEU A 14 7.71 12.83 6.36
CA LEU A 14 7.34 12.01 5.20
C LEU A 14 5.97 11.33 5.38
N VAL A 15 5.72 10.72 6.54
CA VAL A 15 4.41 10.09 6.83
C VAL A 15 3.28 11.12 6.77
N GLN A 16 3.50 12.32 7.30
CA GLN A 16 2.52 13.41 7.21
C GLN A 16 2.27 13.84 5.77
N GLN A 17 3.32 14.06 4.98
CA GLN A 17 3.18 14.45 3.57
C GLN A 17 2.43 13.39 2.75
N ILE A 18 2.67 12.10 3.01
CA ILE A 18 1.90 11.03 2.37
C ILE A 18 0.45 11.10 2.83
N ALA A 19 0.18 11.23 4.13
CA ALA A 19 -1.16 11.33 4.69
C ALA A 19 -1.96 12.53 4.13
N GLU A 20 -1.30 13.65 3.87
CA GLU A 20 -1.88 14.86 3.27
C GLU A 20 -2.39 14.65 1.83
N LEU A 21 -1.91 13.62 1.13
CA LEU A 21 -2.47 13.21 -0.17
C LEU A 21 -3.84 12.53 -0.04
N GLY A 22 -4.21 12.13 1.18
CA GLY A 22 -5.49 11.52 1.49
C GLY A 22 -6.48 12.50 2.11
N ASN A 23 -7.52 11.97 2.75
CA ASN A 23 -8.56 12.80 3.34
C ASN A 23 -8.04 13.51 4.60
N PRO A 24 -8.02 14.86 4.61
CA PRO A 24 -7.45 15.61 5.74
C PRO A 24 -8.34 15.59 6.99
N SER A 25 -9.60 15.17 6.86
CA SER A 25 -10.61 15.26 7.92
C SER A 25 -11.02 13.90 8.51
N VAL A 26 -10.50 12.79 7.95
CA VAL A 26 -10.78 11.45 8.45
C VAL A 26 -9.61 10.50 8.19
N HIS A 27 -9.26 9.72 9.21
CA HIS A 27 -8.35 8.57 9.11
C HIS A 27 -8.97 7.37 9.80
N ALA A 28 -8.49 6.17 9.53
CA ALA A 28 -8.90 4.97 10.24
C ALA A 28 -7.92 4.67 11.38
N THR A 29 -8.47 4.21 12.51
CA THR A 29 -7.69 3.68 13.63
C THR A 29 -7.97 2.20 13.79
N TYR A 30 -6.93 1.44 14.14
CA TYR A 30 -7.05 0.02 14.44
C TYR A 30 -7.62 -0.21 15.84
N LYS A 31 -8.67 -1.04 15.91
CA LYS A 31 -9.30 -1.51 17.14
C LYS A 31 -9.15 -3.04 17.19
N PRO A 32 -8.28 -3.61 18.04
CA PRO A 32 -8.04 -5.05 18.10
C PRO A 32 -9.25 -5.84 18.64
N LYS A 33 -10.22 -5.16 19.26
CA LYS A 33 -11.43 -5.75 19.84
C LYS A 33 -12.66 -5.36 18.99
N GLY A 34 -13.48 -6.35 18.64
CA GLY A 34 -14.72 -6.17 17.89
C GLY A 34 -14.67 -6.71 16.45
N LYS A 35 -15.80 -6.61 15.72
CA LYS A 35 -15.94 -7.14 14.35
C LYS A 35 -15.16 -6.32 13.30
N ALA A 36 -15.03 -5.00 13.50
CA ALA A 36 -14.32 -4.11 12.58
C ALA A 36 -12.96 -3.72 13.14
N LYS A 37 -11.89 -4.28 12.54
CA LYS A 37 -10.50 -4.03 12.93
C LYS A 37 -10.04 -2.60 12.65
N TYR A 38 -10.50 -1.96 11.58
CA TYR A 38 -10.22 -0.54 11.30
C TYR A 38 -11.52 0.25 11.32
N GLN A 39 -11.54 1.37 12.03
CA GLN A 39 -12.72 2.21 12.20
C GLN A 39 -12.40 3.68 11.87
N PRO A 40 -13.29 4.38 11.14
CA PRO A 40 -13.08 5.77 10.79
C PRO A 40 -13.12 6.66 12.03
N ARG A 41 -12.16 7.58 12.12
CA ARG A 41 -12.05 8.65 13.12
C ARG A 41 -12.06 9.98 12.38
N LYS A 42 -13.08 10.81 12.64
CA LYS A 42 -13.21 12.17 12.07
C LYS A 42 -12.22 13.12 12.74
N ALA A 43 -10.96 13.06 12.33
CA ALA A 43 -9.89 13.93 12.77
C ALA A 43 -8.75 13.92 11.74
N ALA A 44 -7.96 14.99 11.70
CA ALA A 44 -6.74 15.04 10.92
C ALA A 44 -5.66 14.11 11.50
N ILE A 45 -4.68 13.76 10.66
CA ILE A 45 -3.46 13.05 11.08
C ILE A 45 -2.47 14.11 11.57
N THR A 46 -2.35 14.24 12.89
CA THR A 46 -1.39 15.18 13.51
C THR A 46 0.01 14.56 13.61
N LYS A 47 0.99 15.34 14.06
CA LYS A 47 2.35 14.82 14.32
C LYS A 47 2.31 13.69 15.34
N GLU A 48 1.53 13.86 16.39
CA GLU A 48 1.35 12.89 17.47
C GLU A 48 0.79 11.57 16.92
N VAL A 49 -0.22 11.64 16.05
CA VAL A 49 -0.76 10.45 15.37
C VAL A 49 0.30 9.76 14.51
N ALA A 50 1.10 10.52 13.76
CA ALA A 50 2.22 9.97 12.98
C ALA A 50 3.30 9.34 13.86
N PHE A 51 3.60 9.92 15.03
CA PHE A 51 4.54 9.36 16.01
C PHE A 51 4.01 8.03 16.60
N GLU A 52 2.75 7.99 17.04
CA GLU A 52 2.12 6.76 17.56
C GLU A 52 2.18 5.63 16.52
N HIS A 53 2.00 5.95 15.24
CA HIS A 53 2.14 4.99 14.15
C HIS A 53 3.57 4.46 14.00
N LEU A 54 4.53 5.37 13.96
CA LEU A 54 5.95 5.04 13.76
C LEU A 54 6.53 4.26 14.94
N ASN A 55 6.01 4.48 16.15
CA ASN A 55 6.37 3.73 17.35
C ASN A 55 5.63 2.38 17.47
N GLY A 56 4.74 2.04 16.53
CA GLY A 56 4.00 0.79 16.53
C GLY A 56 2.84 0.73 17.54
N GLU A 57 2.47 1.86 18.14
CA GLU A 57 1.39 1.94 19.14
C GLU A 57 0.01 1.90 18.48
N GLN A 58 -0.17 2.68 17.41
CA GLN A 58 -1.46 2.81 16.72
C GLN A 58 -1.25 2.94 15.20
N PRO A 59 -1.51 1.90 14.40
CA PRO A 59 -1.43 2.03 12.95
C PRO A 59 -2.53 2.96 12.43
N ILE A 60 -2.19 3.70 11.37
CA ILE A 60 -3.06 4.66 10.68
C ILE A 60 -3.56 4.05 9.37
N GLY A 61 -4.87 4.15 9.11
CA GLY A 61 -5.41 3.97 7.77
C GLY A 61 -5.72 5.32 7.13
N CYS A 62 -5.22 5.55 5.92
CA CYS A 62 -5.50 6.77 5.16
C CYS A 62 -6.54 6.50 4.07
N TYR A 63 -7.39 7.48 3.78
CA TYR A 63 -8.37 7.42 2.69
C TYR A 63 -7.88 8.27 1.51
N PHE A 64 -7.30 7.63 0.49
CA PHE A 64 -6.65 8.33 -0.62
C PHE A 64 -7.56 8.69 -1.81
N VAL A 65 -8.78 8.15 -1.85
CA VAL A 65 -9.76 8.51 -2.87
C VAL A 65 -10.63 9.66 -2.35
N LEU A 66 -10.54 10.81 -3.02
CA LEU A 66 -11.23 12.05 -2.68
C LEU A 66 -12.25 12.39 -3.77
N GLY A 67 -13.51 12.03 -3.53
CA GLY A 67 -14.53 12.04 -4.58
C GLY A 67 -14.15 11.07 -5.70
N GLU A 68 -13.99 11.60 -6.91
CA GLU A 68 -13.61 10.82 -8.10
C GLU A 68 -12.09 10.79 -8.37
N HIS A 69 -11.29 11.42 -7.51
CA HIS A 69 -9.85 11.61 -7.74
C HIS A 69 -8.97 10.91 -6.71
N THR A 70 -7.72 10.66 -7.09
CA THR A 70 -6.67 10.18 -6.19
C THR A 70 -5.29 10.68 -6.64
N GLN A 71 -4.37 10.86 -5.70
CA GLN A 71 -2.95 11.07 -5.99
C GLN A 71 -2.10 9.85 -5.64
N VAL A 72 -2.72 8.80 -5.12
CA VAL A 72 -2.04 7.59 -4.65
C VAL A 72 -2.76 6.36 -5.16
N ALA A 73 -1.99 5.38 -5.59
CA ALA A 73 -2.48 4.04 -5.87
C ALA A 73 -1.56 3.01 -5.24
N VAL A 74 -2.13 1.90 -4.81
CA VAL A 74 -1.41 0.78 -4.24
C VAL A 74 -1.83 -0.48 -4.98
N ILE A 75 -0.84 -1.23 -5.45
CA ILE A 75 -1.04 -2.62 -5.89
C ILE A 75 -0.64 -3.49 -4.71
N ASP A 76 -1.57 -4.33 -4.27
CA ASP A 76 -1.41 -5.18 -3.09
C ASP A 76 -1.19 -6.62 -3.55
N PHE A 77 0.02 -7.13 -3.29
CA PHE A 77 0.38 -8.53 -3.44
C PHE A 77 0.27 -9.16 -2.05
N ASP A 78 -0.71 -10.03 -1.88
CA ASP A 78 -0.96 -10.71 -0.62
C ASP A 78 -0.72 -12.21 -0.77
N ASP A 79 -0.04 -12.79 0.20
CA ASP A 79 0.06 -14.23 0.35
C ASP A 79 -0.84 -14.68 1.51
N HIS A 80 -2.10 -14.89 1.16
CA HIS A 80 -3.18 -15.12 2.13
C HIS A 80 -2.90 -16.33 3.04
N ASP A 81 -2.21 -17.37 2.56
CA ASP A 81 -1.86 -18.55 3.35
C ASP A 81 -0.45 -18.51 3.94
N SER A 82 0.31 -17.42 3.71
CA SER A 82 1.67 -17.23 4.21
C SER A 82 2.62 -18.38 3.85
N SER A 83 2.41 -18.99 2.69
CA SER A 83 3.22 -20.09 2.15
C SER A 83 4.49 -19.63 1.42
N MET A 84 4.56 -18.38 0.97
CA MET A 84 5.68 -17.77 0.25
C MET A 84 6.72 -17.21 1.21
N THR A 85 8.00 -17.39 0.86
CA THR A 85 9.06 -16.61 1.51
C THR A 85 9.03 -15.15 1.01
N TRP A 86 9.72 -14.25 1.72
CA TRP A 86 9.85 -12.87 1.26
C TRP A 86 10.56 -12.77 -0.09
N ASP A 87 11.59 -13.59 -0.32
CA ASP A 87 12.34 -13.58 -1.58
C ASP A 87 11.46 -14.07 -2.74
N ASP A 88 10.62 -15.09 -2.50
CA ASP A 88 9.64 -15.55 -3.48
C ASP A 88 8.62 -14.46 -3.83
N MET A 89 8.12 -13.72 -2.82
CA MET A 89 7.19 -12.61 -3.02
C MET A 89 7.83 -11.48 -3.83
N ALA A 90 9.07 -11.13 -3.52
CA ALA A 90 9.81 -10.08 -4.22
C ALA A 90 10.11 -10.47 -5.68
N GLU A 91 10.55 -11.71 -5.93
CA GLU A 91 10.77 -12.21 -7.29
C GLU A 91 9.45 -12.34 -8.06
N ALA A 92 8.37 -12.77 -7.43
CA ALA A 92 7.05 -12.83 -8.05
C ALA A 92 6.56 -11.44 -8.50
N ALA A 93 6.81 -10.37 -7.73
CA ALA A 93 6.37 -9.02 -8.10
C ALA A 93 7.22 -8.34 -9.18
N LYS A 94 8.44 -8.86 -9.44
CA LYS A 94 9.45 -8.24 -10.32
C LYS A 94 8.96 -7.94 -11.74
N PRO A 95 8.24 -8.84 -12.46
CA PRO A 95 7.76 -8.54 -13.80
C PRO A 95 6.85 -7.31 -13.85
N LEU A 96 5.99 -7.14 -12.85
CA LEU A 96 5.10 -5.98 -12.75
C LEU A 96 5.90 -4.70 -12.43
N VAL A 97 6.82 -4.78 -11.47
CA VAL A 97 7.67 -3.64 -11.09
C VAL A 97 8.50 -3.15 -12.29
N ASP A 98 9.10 -4.06 -13.04
CA ASP A 98 9.90 -3.73 -14.21
C ASP A 98 9.04 -3.19 -15.36
N SER A 99 7.84 -3.74 -15.56
CA SER A 99 6.87 -3.22 -16.53
C SER A 99 6.43 -1.79 -16.20
N LEU A 100 6.11 -1.51 -14.94
CA LEU A 100 5.76 -0.15 -14.47
C LEU A 100 6.92 0.83 -14.69
N LYS A 101 8.16 0.41 -14.37
CA LYS A 101 9.36 1.23 -14.65
C LYS A 101 9.56 1.46 -16.15
N GLY A 102 9.31 0.44 -16.98
CA GLY A 102 9.44 0.50 -18.43
C GLY A 102 8.54 1.55 -19.08
N ILE A 103 7.40 1.86 -18.48
CA ILE A 103 6.49 2.94 -18.92
C ILE A 103 6.73 4.28 -18.21
N GLY A 104 7.83 4.41 -17.47
CA GLY A 104 8.26 5.65 -16.83
C GLY A 104 7.69 5.91 -15.42
N LEU A 105 6.97 4.95 -14.83
CA LEU A 105 6.51 5.07 -13.44
C LEU A 105 7.62 4.74 -12.44
N LYS A 106 7.47 5.22 -11.21
CA LYS A 106 8.46 5.06 -10.13
C LYS A 106 7.81 4.32 -8.94
N PRO A 107 7.66 2.99 -9.02
CA PRO A 107 7.04 2.20 -7.96
C PRO A 107 7.87 2.20 -6.68
N LEU A 108 7.24 2.49 -5.54
CA LEU A 108 7.81 2.33 -4.20
C LEU A 108 7.30 1.03 -3.59
N CYS A 109 8.21 0.06 -3.40
CA CYS A 109 7.87 -1.27 -2.92
C CYS A 109 8.10 -1.37 -1.40
N CYS A 110 7.07 -1.77 -0.66
CA CYS A 110 7.10 -1.88 0.80
C CYS A 110 6.56 -3.25 1.24
N ARG A 111 7.22 -3.92 2.18
CA ARG A 111 6.67 -5.11 2.83
C ARG A 111 5.40 -4.75 3.60
N SER A 112 4.36 -5.58 3.51
CA SER A 112 3.11 -5.36 4.23
C SER A 112 3.34 -5.48 5.75
N GLY A 113 2.52 -4.79 6.55
CA GLY A 113 2.66 -4.79 8.02
C GLY A 113 2.46 -6.17 8.67
N GLY A 114 1.76 -7.09 8.00
CA GLY A 114 1.61 -8.48 8.42
C GLY A 114 2.78 -9.38 8.01
N GLY A 115 3.70 -8.90 7.17
CA GLY A 115 4.91 -9.60 6.76
C GLY A 115 4.75 -10.59 5.61
N ALA A 116 3.52 -10.95 5.22
CA ALA A 116 3.20 -11.92 4.17
C ALA A 116 2.81 -11.28 2.83
N GLY A 117 3.04 -9.98 2.64
CA GLY A 117 2.65 -9.29 1.41
C GLY A 117 3.62 -8.19 1.00
N LEU A 118 3.37 -7.64 -0.18
CA LEU A 118 4.11 -6.55 -0.79
C LEU A 118 3.13 -5.49 -1.31
N HIS A 119 3.28 -4.27 -0.84
CA HIS A 119 2.58 -3.12 -1.38
C HIS A 119 3.48 -2.38 -2.38
N ILE A 120 2.97 -2.13 -3.58
CA ILE A 120 3.62 -1.31 -4.60
C ILE A 120 2.87 0.02 -4.69
N TRP A 121 3.48 1.07 -4.16
CA TRP A 121 2.92 2.42 -4.12
C TRP A 121 3.30 3.21 -5.36
N LEU A 122 2.32 3.93 -5.90
CA LEU A 122 2.47 4.92 -6.96
C LEU A 122 1.89 6.24 -6.47
N VAL A 123 2.63 7.32 -6.66
CA VAL A 123 2.27 8.66 -6.18
C VAL A 123 2.39 9.65 -7.33
N TRP A 124 1.34 10.46 -7.54
CA TRP A 124 1.28 11.49 -8.56
C TRP A 124 1.23 12.88 -7.91
N GLN A 125 1.94 13.82 -8.53
CA GLN A 125 1.92 15.23 -8.10
C GLN A 125 0.55 15.89 -8.33
N LEU A 126 -0.18 15.47 -9.37
CA LEU A 126 -1.50 15.98 -9.71
C LEU A 126 -2.57 14.89 -9.50
N PRO A 127 -3.79 15.27 -9.08
CA PRO A 127 -4.91 14.34 -8.97
C PRO A 127 -5.18 13.59 -10.29
N GLN A 128 -5.38 12.29 -10.19
CA GLN A 128 -5.76 11.40 -11.27
C GLN A 128 -7.21 10.94 -11.08
N SER A 129 -7.91 10.56 -12.15
CA SER A 129 -9.21 9.87 -12.00
C SER A 129 -9.00 8.52 -11.32
N ALA A 130 -9.65 8.33 -10.16
CA ALA A 130 -9.54 7.09 -9.39
C ALA A 130 -10.06 5.89 -10.19
N LYS A 131 -11.13 6.08 -10.96
CA LYS A 131 -11.70 5.05 -11.84
C LYS A 131 -10.71 4.66 -12.94
N LEU A 132 -10.17 5.63 -13.68
CA LEU A 132 -9.25 5.33 -14.79
C LEU A 132 -7.95 4.72 -14.29
N MET A 133 -7.41 5.19 -13.16
CA MET A 133 -6.21 4.58 -12.57
C MET A 133 -6.45 3.13 -12.15
N LYS A 134 -7.62 2.84 -11.57
CA LYS A 134 -7.98 1.46 -11.21
C LYS A 134 -8.08 0.55 -12.43
N GLU A 135 -8.70 1.02 -13.51
CA GLU A 135 -8.82 0.29 -14.77
C GLU A 135 -7.44 0.08 -15.44
N PHE A 136 -6.64 1.14 -15.51
CA PHE A 136 -5.28 1.10 -16.03
C PHE A 136 -4.41 0.09 -15.27
N LEU A 137 -4.36 0.16 -13.94
CA LEU A 137 -3.54 -0.74 -13.14
C LEU A 137 -4.04 -2.18 -13.21
N ARG A 138 -5.35 -2.41 -13.23
CA ARG A 138 -5.92 -3.76 -13.43
C ARG A 138 -5.50 -4.37 -14.76
N HIS A 139 -5.59 -3.58 -15.83
CA HIS A 139 -5.14 -4.02 -17.14
C HIS A 139 -3.64 -4.34 -17.12
N HIS A 140 -2.82 -3.45 -16.55
CA HIS A 140 -1.37 -3.62 -16.49
C HIS A 140 -0.94 -4.86 -15.67
N VAL A 141 -1.56 -5.07 -14.50
CA VAL A 141 -1.40 -6.28 -13.69
C VAL A 141 -1.73 -7.53 -14.50
N SER A 142 -2.83 -7.50 -15.26
CA SER A 142 -3.23 -8.62 -16.14
C SER A 142 -2.23 -8.88 -17.26
N THR A 143 -1.65 -7.83 -17.87
CA THR A 143 -0.64 -8.00 -18.92
C THR A 143 0.66 -8.61 -18.39
N CYS A 144 0.92 -8.49 -17.08
CA CYS A 144 2.06 -9.12 -16.42
C CYS A 144 1.78 -10.56 -15.95
N GLY A 145 0.63 -11.13 -16.31
CA GLY A 145 0.28 -12.53 -15.99
C GLY A 145 -0.41 -12.74 -14.64
N PHE A 146 -0.74 -11.66 -13.93
CA PHE A 146 -1.45 -11.75 -12.65
C PHE A 146 -2.96 -11.56 -12.83
N LYS A 147 -3.76 -12.06 -11.88
CA LYS A 147 -5.20 -11.78 -11.83
C LYS A 147 -5.53 -10.92 -10.62
N HIS A 148 -6.47 -10.00 -10.80
CA HIS A 148 -7.05 -9.26 -9.69
C HIS A 148 -8.02 -10.15 -8.92
N GLY A 149 -7.81 -10.30 -7.62
CA GLY A 149 -8.66 -11.11 -6.75
C GLY A 149 -8.19 -11.07 -5.30
N THR A 150 -8.84 -11.84 -4.45
CA THR A 150 -8.56 -11.95 -3.01
C THR A 150 -7.91 -13.29 -2.63
N LYS A 151 -7.49 -14.09 -3.62
CA LYS A 151 -7.04 -15.49 -3.43
C LYS A 151 -5.52 -15.65 -3.35
N GLY A 152 -4.78 -14.54 -3.29
CA GLY A 152 -3.33 -14.53 -3.19
C GLY A 152 -2.59 -14.71 -4.52
N VAL A 153 -1.26 -14.52 -4.47
CA VAL A 153 -0.39 -14.44 -5.66
C VAL A 153 -0.19 -15.81 -6.34
N LEU A 154 -0.12 -16.90 -5.57
CA LEU A 154 0.16 -18.26 -6.08
C LEU A 154 -0.99 -18.87 -6.90
N ASP A 155 -2.23 -18.47 -6.63
CA ASP A 155 -3.42 -19.10 -7.23
C ASP A 155 -3.67 -18.65 -8.69
N HIS A 156 -2.82 -17.76 -9.22
CA HIS A 156 -3.09 -17.04 -10.47
C HIS A 156 -1.95 -17.00 -11.49
N ALA A 157 -0.92 -17.85 -11.35
CA ALA A 157 0.00 -18.11 -12.45
C ALA A 157 -0.79 -18.68 -13.64
N VAL A 158 -1.06 -17.84 -14.65
CA VAL A 158 -1.56 -18.34 -15.93
C VAL A 158 -0.41 -19.13 -16.54
N GLY A 159 -0.56 -20.46 -16.57
CA GLY A 159 0.40 -21.33 -17.23
C GLY A 159 0.72 -20.78 -18.61
N GLN A 160 2.01 -20.58 -18.88
CA GLN A 160 2.47 -20.40 -20.24
C GLN A 160 2.17 -21.70 -20.98
N SER A 161 1.07 -21.70 -21.75
CA SER A 161 0.87 -22.69 -22.79
C SER A 161 1.99 -22.50 -23.81
N ARG A 162 2.82 -23.54 -23.91
CA ARG A 162 3.84 -23.74 -24.94
C ARG A 162 3.27 -23.60 -26.35
#